data_AF-A0A415G7F6-F1
#
_entry.id   AF-A0A415G7F6-F1
#
_cell.length_a   1.000
_cell.length_b   1.000
_cell.length_c   1.000
_cell.angle_alpha   90.00
_cell.angle_beta   90.00
_cell.angle_gamma   90.00
#
_symmetry.space_group_name_H-M   'P 1'
#
loop_
_entity.id
_entity.type
_entity.pdbx_description
1 polymer ?
#
loop_
_entity_poly.entity_id
_entity_poly.type
_entity_poly.pdbx_seq_one_letter_code
_entity_poly.pdbx_strand_id
1 'polypeptide(L)'
;MTIGEKIKYCRKQIGITQDKLAELTGIHPVSIRKYETNKMQPQPPQLEKIAAALGVSYNALNGNDTAGLRLETVGDLMGVLMVLCNSGILQISGERGEDKLLKDDTVSIHLNPVLSSYLEIGYTSRGKAHTLSLQDALLNIRSYKVFNDLLKWEKMDFIYQSALKSAGDNPNEATQAAIDEIAETKEKVELELQKSQFPLFDNIND
;
A
#
# COMPACT_ATOMS: atom_id res chain seq x y z
N MET A 1 -12.80 -22.13 -2.13
CA MET A 1 -13.93 -21.47 -1.44
C MET A 1 -14.31 -20.21 -2.20
N THR A 2 -15.59 -19.98 -2.44
CA THR A 2 -16.10 -18.71 -2.98
C THR A 2 -16.01 -17.58 -1.96
N ILE A 3 -16.19 -16.32 -2.39
CA ILE A 3 -16.27 -15.16 -1.47
C ILE A 3 -17.35 -15.39 -0.40
N GLY A 4 -18.55 -15.82 -0.80
CA GLY A 4 -19.65 -16.10 0.14
C GLY A 4 -19.32 -17.19 1.16
N GLU A 5 -18.64 -18.25 0.74
CA GLU A 5 -18.19 -19.32 1.63
C GLU A 5 -17.13 -18.82 2.62
N LYS A 6 -16.20 -17.97 2.18
CA LYS A 6 -15.18 -17.36 3.04
C LYS A 6 -15.79 -16.42 4.08
N ILE A 7 -16.73 -15.56 3.67
CA ILE A 7 -17.48 -14.67 4.58
C ILE A 7 -18.18 -15.50 5.66
N LYS A 8 -18.94 -16.52 5.24
CA LYS A 8 -19.66 -17.41 6.15
C LYS A 8 -18.71 -18.15 7.10
N TYR A 9 -17.58 -18.60 6.59
CA TYR A 9 -16.55 -19.28 7.38
C TYR A 9 -15.99 -18.35 8.45
N CYS A 10 -15.45 -17.18 8.07
CA CYS A 10 -14.87 -16.20 8.98
C CYS A 10 -15.89 -15.73 10.03
N ARG A 11 -17.12 -15.42 9.63
CA ARG A 11 -18.20 -15.03 10.54
C ARG A 11 -18.46 -16.08 11.62
N LYS A 12 -18.49 -17.37 11.23
CA LYS A 12 -18.69 -18.48 12.17
C LYS A 12 -17.51 -18.66 13.12
N GLN A 13 -16.27 -18.42 12.67
CA GLN A 13 -15.08 -18.53 13.52
C GLN A 13 -15.08 -17.48 14.65
N ILE A 14 -15.57 -16.27 14.38
CA ILE A 14 -15.70 -15.22 15.40
C ILE A 14 -17.05 -15.27 16.15
N GLY A 15 -17.89 -16.27 15.87
CA GLY A 15 -19.11 -16.56 16.64
C GLY A 15 -20.28 -15.59 16.46
N ILE A 16 -20.30 -14.75 15.41
CA ILE A 16 -21.38 -13.75 15.23
C ILE A 16 -22.49 -14.24 14.27
N THR A 17 -23.70 -13.69 14.41
CA THR A 17 -24.83 -13.97 13.51
C THR A 17 -24.77 -13.13 12.23
N GLN A 18 -25.56 -13.49 11.21
CA GLN A 18 -25.68 -12.68 9.99
C GLN A 18 -26.24 -11.28 10.29
N ASP A 19 -27.17 -11.17 11.24
CA ASP A 19 -27.76 -9.89 11.65
C ASP A 19 -26.73 -9.03 12.40
N LYS A 20 -25.86 -9.65 13.22
CA LYS A 20 -24.76 -8.91 13.85
C LYS A 20 -23.73 -8.43 12.83
N LEU A 21 -23.40 -9.25 11.82
CA LEU A 21 -22.52 -8.82 10.74
C LEU A 21 -23.14 -7.66 9.93
N ALA A 22 -24.45 -7.69 9.69
CA ALA A 22 -25.18 -6.60 9.06
C ALA A 22 -25.09 -5.29 9.87
N GLU A 23 -25.27 -5.36 11.18
CA GLU A 23 -25.12 -4.23 12.11
C GLU A 23 -23.69 -3.63 12.05
N LEU A 24 -22.66 -4.47 12.15
CA LEU A 24 -21.25 -4.04 12.14
C LEU A 24 -20.83 -3.38 10.82
N THR A 25 -21.41 -3.82 9.71
CA THR A 25 -21.04 -3.35 8.36
C THR A 25 -21.94 -2.23 7.84
N GLY A 26 -23.09 -1.99 8.48
CA GLY A 26 -24.15 -1.14 7.94
C GLY A 26 -24.78 -1.67 6.65
N ILE A 27 -24.55 -2.95 6.32
CA ILE A 27 -25.11 -3.60 5.13
C ILE A 27 -26.43 -4.25 5.51
N HIS A 28 -27.47 -4.11 4.68
CA HIS A 28 -28.78 -4.69 4.94
C HIS A 28 -28.70 -6.22 5.14
N PRO A 29 -29.38 -6.81 6.16
CA PRO A 29 -29.30 -8.25 6.48
C PRO A 29 -29.60 -9.19 5.31
N VAL A 30 -30.53 -8.80 4.44
CA VAL A 30 -30.86 -9.56 3.21
C VAL A 30 -29.65 -9.66 2.27
N SER A 31 -28.83 -8.61 2.17
CA SER A 31 -27.62 -8.63 1.34
C SER A 31 -26.57 -9.57 1.91
N ILE A 32 -26.34 -9.56 3.23
CA ILE A 32 -25.44 -10.51 3.90
C ILE A 32 -25.86 -11.96 3.63
N ARG A 33 -27.17 -12.27 3.73
CA ARG A 33 -27.70 -13.60 3.38
C ARG A 33 -27.44 -13.97 1.92
N LYS A 34 -27.64 -13.04 0.99
CA LYS A 34 -27.39 -13.26 -0.44
C LYS A 34 -25.90 -13.48 -0.73
N TYR A 35 -24.99 -12.76 -0.05
CA TYR A 35 -23.55 -12.97 -0.18
C TYR A 35 -23.14 -14.35 0.31
N GLU A 36 -23.52 -14.76 1.53
CA GLU A 36 -23.13 -16.06 2.09
C GLU A 36 -23.74 -17.27 1.37
N THR A 37 -24.80 -17.05 0.59
CA THR A 37 -25.45 -18.07 -0.25
C THR A 37 -24.99 -18.01 -1.71
N ASN A 38 -24.00 -17.17 -2.04
CA ASN A 38 -23.51 -16.92 -3.40
C ASN A 38 -24.58 -16.45 -4.40
N LYS A 39 -25.75 -15.99 -3.92
CA LYS A 39 -26.82 -15.43 -4.76
C LYS A 39 -26.51 -14.01 -5.24
N MET A 40 -25.50 -13.38 -4.66
CA MET A 40 -25.01 -12.05 -4.99
C MET A 40 -23.54 -11.97 -4.58
N GLN A 41 -22.74 -11.18 -5.29
CA GLN A 41 -21.38 -10.86 -4.89
C GLN A 41 -21.33 -9.45 -4.28
N PRO A 42 -20.59 -9.26 -3.17
CA PRO A 42 -20.37 -7.92 -2.63
C PRO A 42 -19.50 -7.11 -3.61
N GLN A 43 -19.84 -5.83 -3.77
CA GLN A 43 -18.98 -4.87 -4.46
C GLN A 43 -17.75 -4.54 -3.59
N PRO A 44 -16.65 -4.02 -4.16
CA PRO A 44 -15.42 -3.78 -3.40
C PRO A 44 -15.62 -3.00 -2.09
N PRO A 45 -16.39 -1.89 -2.03
CA PRO A 45 -16.63 -1.16 -0.78
C PRO A 45 -17.42 -1.97 0.27
N GLN A 46 -18.26 -2.91 -0.18
CA GLN A 46 -19.00 -3.80 0.73
C GLN A 46 -18.07 -4.89 1.27
N LEU A 47 -17.21 -5.43 0.41
CA LEU A 47 -16.26 -6.46 0.79
C LEU A 47 -15.20 -5.91 1.76
N GLU A 48 -14.76 -4.67 1.61
CA GLU A 48 -13.88 -3.97 2.57
C GLU A 48 -14.52 -3.86 3.96
N LYS A 49 -15.78 -3.39 4.03
CA LYS A 49 -16.52 -3.32 5.31
C LYS A 49 -16.66 -4.69 5.96
N ILE A 50 -16.97 -5.71 5.16
CA ILE A 50 -17.09 -7.10 5.65
C ILE A 50 -15.73 -7.60 6.13
N ALA A 51 -14.65 -7.38 5.39
CA ALA A 51 -13.30 -7.78 5.77
C ALA A 51 -12.89 -7.15 7.11
N ALA A 52 -13.10 -5.83 7.26
CA ALA A 52 -12.84 -5.10 8.50
C ALA A 52 -13.66 -5.64 9.67
N ALA A 53 -14.98 -5.84 9.50
CA ALA A 53 -15.85 -6.38 10.54
C ALA A 53 -15.50 -7.82 10.95
N LEU A 54 -14.90 -8.59 10.04
CA LEU A 54 -14.47 -9.97 10.28
C LEU A 54 -13.01 -10.09 10.74
N GLY A 55 -12.27 -8.98 10.82
CA GLY A 55 -10.86 -8.98 11.21
C GLY A 55 -9.93 -9.71 10.24
N VAL A 56 -10.28 -9.73 8.95
CA VAL A 56 -9.47 -10.35 7.88
C VAL A 56 -9.16 -9.34 6.79
N SER A 57 -8.13 -9.61 5.98
CA SER A 57 -7.81 -8.73 4.86
C SER A 57 -8.85 -8.86 3.73
N TYR A 58 -9.04 -7.77 2.98
CA TYR A 58 -9.86 -7.79 1.75
C TYR A 58 -9.43 -8.92 0.81
N ASN A 59 -8.12 -9.10 0.62
CA ASN A 59 -7.56 -10.12 -0.27
C ASN A 59 -7.86 -11.55 0.19
N ALA A 60 -7.87 -11.82 1.50
CA ALA A 60 -8.24 -13.12 2.03
C ALA A 60 -9.66 -13.52 1.58
N LEU A 61 -10.60 -12.57 1.60
CA LEU A 61 -11.97 -12.79 1.11
C LEU A 61 -12.02 -12.82 -0.43
N ASN A 62 -11.45 -11.82 -1.09
CA ASN A 62 -11.50 -11.65 -2.55
C ASN A 62 -10.87 -12.84 -3.31
N GLY A 63 -9.86 -13.49 -2.72
CA GLY A 63 -9.16 -14.63 -3.35
C GLY A 63 -8.26 -14.23 -4.52
N ASN A 64 -7.79 -12.97 -4.52
CA ASN A 64 -6.70 -12.55 -5.38
C ASN A 64 -5.38 -12.76 -4.63
N ASP A 65 -4.58 -13.70 -5.10
CA ASP A 65 -3.36 -14.14 -4.42
C ASP A 65 -2.23 -13.10 -4.45
N THR A 66 -2.29 -12.12 -5.37
CA THR A 66 -1.18 -11.17 -5.57
C THR A 66 -1.50 -9.74 -5.15
N ALA A 67 -2.68 -9.46 -4.61
CA ALA A 67 -3.14 -8.09 -4.31
C ALA A 67 -3.05 -7.13 -5.52
N GLY A 68 -3.05 -7.67 -6.76
CA GLY A 68 -2.84 -6.87 -7.98
C GLY A 68 -1.39 -6.45 -8.22
N LEU A 69 -0.46 -6.84 -7.36
CA LEU A 69 0.98 -6.58 -7.54
C LEU A 69 1.59 -7.59 -8.52
N ARG A 70 2.54 -7.08 -9.30
CA ARG A 70 3.40 -7.83 -10.21
C ARG A 70 4.83 -7.32 -10.04
N LEU A 71 5.82 -8.04 -10.56
CA LEU A 71 7.22 -7.64 -10.49
C LEU A 71 7.99 -8.17 -11.70
N GLU A 72 7.54 -7.80 -12.91
CA GLU A 72 8.15 -8.23 -14.17
C GLU A 72 9.02 -7.11 -14.77
N THR A 73 8.58 -5.87 -14.60
CA THR A 73 9.20 -4.68 -15.19
C THR A 73 9.66 -3.66 -14.14
N VAL A 74 10.52 -2.72 -14.54
CA VAL A 74 10.88 -1.57 -13.70
C VAL A 74 9.65 -0.75 -13.33
N GLY A 75 8.65 -0.66 -14.22
CA GLY A 75 7.37 -0.02 -13.91
C GLY A 75 6.62 -0.73 -12.78
N ASP A 76 6.61 -2.06 -12.78
CA ASP A 76 6.04 -2.85 -11.69
C ASP A 76 6.77 -2.62 -10.37
N LEU A 77 8.11 -2.58 -10.39
CA LEU A 77 8.92 -2.24 -9.21
C LEU A 77 8.53 -0.87 -8.64
N MET A 78 8.37 0.13 -9.50
CA MET A 78 7.91 1.47 -9.07
C MET A 78 6.54 1.40 -8.41
N GLY A 79 5.58 0.69 -9.01
CA GLY A 79 4.25 0.50 -8.42
C GLY A 79 4.30 -0.18 -7.05
N VAL A 80 5.12 -1.22 -6.90
CA VAL A 80 5.32 -1.90 -5.61
C VAL A 80 5.92 -0.94 -4.57
N LEU A 81 6.97 -0.19 -4.91
CA LEU A 81 7.60 0.77 -3.99
C LEU A 81 6.59 1.84 -3.53
N MET A 82 5.78 2.39 -4.45
CA MET A 82 4.73 3.36 -4.11
C MET A 82 3.69 2.76 -3.17
N VAL A 83 3.23 1.52 -3.41
CA VAL A 83 2.28 0.83 -2.53
C VAL A 83 2.87 0.58 -1.14
N LEU A 84 4.14 0.19 -1.05
CA LEU A 84 4.83 -0.01 0.23
C LEU A 84 4.96 1.32 1.00
N CYS A 85 5.22 2.43 0.32
CA CYS A 85 5.24 3.76 0.93
C CYS A 85 3.85 4.21 1.39
N ASN A 86 2.83 4.11 0.53
CA ASN A 86 1.45 4.52 0.83
C ASN A 86 0.82 3.69 1.96
N SER A 87 1.23 2.42 2.11
CA SER A 87 0.80 1.56 3.22
C SER A 87 1.58 1.80 4.52
N GLY A 88 2.59 2.68 4.48
CA GLY A 88 3.47 2.96 5.61
C GLY A 88 4.39 1.80 5.98
N ILE A 89 4.56 0.80 5.11
CA ILE A 89 5.52 -0.30 5.28
C ILE A 89 6.94 0.20 5.02
N LEU A 90 7.10 1.02 3.98
CA LEU A 90 8.34 1.68 3.63
C LEU A 90 8.22 3.17 3.97
N GLN A 91 9.27 3.74 4.56
CA GLN A 91 9.31 5.13 4.96
C GLN A 91 10.57 5.77 4.40
N ILE A 92 10.42 6.95 3.81
CA ILE A 92 11.51 7.72 3.21
C ILE A 92 11.67 8.99 4.04
N SER A 93 12.90 9.29 4.43
CA SER A 93 13.25 10.48 5.21
C SER A 93 14.54 11.11 4.68
N GLY A 94 14.75 12.37 5.00
CA GLY A 94 15.94 13.13 4.60
C GLY A 94 15.69 14.63 4.73
N GLU A 95 16.74 15.42 4.50
CA GLU A 95 16.61 16.87 4.42
C GLU A 95 15.98 17.28 3.10
N ARG A 96 15.12 18.30 3.11
CA ARG A 96 14.51 18.85 1.90
C ARG A 96 15.20 20.13 1.43
N GLY A 97 15.30 20.29 0.11
CA GLY A 97 15.65 21.55 -0.52
C GLY A 97 14.48 22.56 -0.53
N GLU A 98 14.74 23.75 -1.07
CA GLU A 98 13.72 24.80 -1.24
C GLU A 98 12.55 24.32 -2.12
N ASP A 99 12.87 23.51 -3.13
CA ASP A 99 11.92 22.93 -4.07
C ASP A 99 11.14 21.73 -3.48
N LYS A 100 11.33 21.42 -2.19
CA LYS A 100 10.74 20.30 -1.45
C LYS A 100 11.23 18.91 -1.86
N LEU A 101 12.17 18.79 -2.79
CA LEU A 101 12.82 17.51 -3.08
C LEU A 101 13.75 17.14 -1.93
N LEU A 102 13.86 15.85 -1.64
CA LEU A 102 14.86 15.35 -0.70
C LEU A 102 16.27 15.49 -1.29
N LYS A 103 17.25 15.87 -0.47
CA LYS A 103 18.66 15.90 -0.86
C LYS A 103 19.19 14.47 -0.88
N ASP A 104 19.67 14.02 -2.04
CA ASP A 104 20.09 12.64 -2.30
C ASP A 104 20.99 12.03 -1.21
N ASP A 105 21.98 12.78 -0.72
CA ASP A 105 22.98 12.34 0.26
C ASP A 105 22.44 12.21 1.69
N THR A 106 21.23 12.70 1.94
CA THR A 106 20.54 12.64 3.24
C THR A 106 19.41 11.60 3.27
N VAL A 107 19.09 11.00 2.12
CA VAL A 107 17.96 10.08 2.01
C VAL A 107 18.22 8.80 2.80
N SER A 108 17.27 8.45 3.66
CA SER A 108 17.20 7.18 4.36
C SER A 108 15.85 6.52 4.08
N ILE A 109 15.89 5.32 3.51
CA ILE A 109 14.71 4.50 3.27
C ILE A 109 14.73 3.34 4.26
N HIS A 110 13.72 3.24 5.10
CA HIS A 110 13.62 2.20 6.13
C HIS A 110 12.28 1.51 6.10
N LEU A 111 12.25 0.28 6.59
CA LEU A 111 10.99 -0.39 6.89
C LEU A 111 10.39 0.22 8.16
N ASN A 112 9.07 0.15 8.28
CA ASN A 112 8.37 0.64 9.47
C ASN A 112 8.89 -0.06 10.73
N PRO A 113 9.38 0.68 11.74
CA PRO A 113 9.97 0.08 12.94
C PRO A 113 9.02 -0.85 13.70
N VAL A 114 7.70 -0.68 13.58
CA VAL A 114 6.68 -1.57 14.17
C VAL A 114 6.90 -3.02 13.71
N LEU A 115 7.37 -3.24 12.47
CA LEU A 115 7.62 -4.56 11.92
C LEU A 115 8.77 -5.30 12.62
N SER A 116 9.69 -4.60 13.28
CA SER A 116 10.83 -5.21 14.00
C SER A 116 10.39 -6.07 15.20
N SER A 117 9.17 -5.88 15.69
CA SER A 117 8.60 -6.75 16.73
C SER A 117 8.13 -8.11 16.18
N TYR A 118 8.03 -8.25 14.86
CA TYR A 118 7.47 -9.41 14.18
C TYR A 118 8.45 -10.07 13.21
N LEU A 119 9.42 -9.31 12.67
CA LEU A 119 10.28 -9.72 11.57
C LEU A 119 11.74 -9.29 11.84
N GLU A 120 12.68 -10.10 11.38
CA GLU A 120 14.11 -9.82 11.34
C GLU A 120 14.73 -10.37 10.03
N ILE A 121 15.89 -9.84 9.63
CA ILE A 121 16.63 -10.33 8.47
C ILE A 121 17.71 -11.30 8.95
N GLY A 122 17.55 -12.59 8.62
CA GLY A 122 18.62 -13.57 8.75
C GLY A 122 19.56 -13.54 7.54
N TYR A 123 20.87 -13.52 7.77
CA TYR A 123 21.86 -13.62 6.70
C TYR A 123 23.10 -14.41 7.13
N THR A 124 23.81 -14.98 6.15
CA THR A 124 25.07 -15.69 6.40
C THR A 124 26.23 -14.90 5.83
N SER A 125 27.26 -14.67 6.63
CA SER A 125 28.51 -14.05 6.20
C SER A 125 29.69 -14.83 6.74
N ARG A 126 30.65 -15.14 5.86
CA ARG A 126 31.86 -15.92 6.20
C ARG A 126 31.55 -17.23 6.97
N GLY A 127 30.48 -17.91 6.57
CA GLY A 127 30.04 -19.17 7.18
C GLY A 127 29.38 -19.05 8.55
N LYS A 128 29.10 -17.83 9.04
CA LYS A 128 28.39 -17.58 10.29
C LYS A 128 27.01 -16.98 10.02
N ALA A 129 26.01 -17.49 10.74
CA ALA A 129 24.66 -16.94 10.72
C ALA A 129 24.59 -15.70 11.60
N HIS A 130 23.90 -14.69 11.10
CA HIS A 130 23.67 -13.41 11.74
C HIS A 130 22.19 -13.02 11.57
N THR A 131 21.71 -12.16 12.45
CA THR A 131 20.41 -11.51 12.33
C THR A 131 20.59 -10.00 12.35
N LEU A 132 19.70 -9.29 11.67
CA LEU A 132 19.63 -7.83 11.63
C LEU A 132 18.18 -7.41 11.90
N SER A 133 17.98 -6.58 12.92
CA SER A 133 16.66 -6.00 13.18
C SER A 133 16.27 -5.02 12.07
N LEU A 134 14.99 -4.98 11.71
CA LEU A 134 14.52 -4.10 10.64
C LEU A 134 14.72 -2.61 10.97
N GLN A 135 14.65 -2.23 12.25
CA GLN A 135 14.91 -0.86 12.69
C GLN A 135 16.37 -0.42 12.50
N ASP A 136 17.30 -1.39 12.43
CA ASP A 136 18.73 -1.15 12.24
C ASP A 136 19.15 -1.29 10.77
N ALA A 137 18.18 -1.56 9.88
CA ALA A 137 18.40 -1.81 8.45
C ALA A 137 17.89 -0.65 7.59
N LEU A 138 18.66 -0.32 6.55
CA LEU A 138 18.26 0.60 5.49
C LEU A 138 18.09 -0.14 4.17
N LEU A 139 17.04 0.20 3.43
CA LEU A 139 16.84 -0.25 2.05
C LEU A 139 17.61 0.65 1.11
N ASN A 140 18.56 0.08 0.36
CA ASN A 140 19.32 0.81 -0.64
C ASN A 140 18.82 0.48 -2.05
N ILE A 141 18.37 1.50 -2.79
CA ILE A 141 18.03 1.38 -4.20
C ILE A 141 19.29 1.61 -5.03
N ARG A 142 19.82 0.53 -5.61
CA ARG A 142 21.07 0.57 -6.37
C ARG A 142 20.96 1.29 -7.71
N SER A 143 19.79 1.23 -8.34
CA SER A 143 19.55 1.89 -9.63
C SER A 143 19.32 3.38 -9.39
N TYR A 144 20.27 4.21 -9.86
CA TYR A 144 20.18 5.67 -9.79
C TYR A 144 18.89 6.21 -10.42
N LYS A 145 18.45 5.60 -11.54
CA LYS A 145 17.19 5.98 -12.19
C LYS A 145 15.98 5.71 -11.29
N VAL A 146 15.85 4.48 -10.78
CA VAL A 146 14.73 4.08 -9.90
C VAL A 146 14.72 4.93 -8.63
N PHE A 147 15.89 5.18 -8.05
CA PHE A 147 16.03 6.04 -6.87
C PHE A 147 15.50 7.45 -7.14
N ASN A 148 15.98 8.11 -8.20
CA ASN A 148 15.51 9.45 -8.56
C ASN A 148 14.03 9.52 -8.92
N ASP A 149 13.53 8.51 -9.63
CA ASP A 149 12.13 8.41 -9.97
C ASP A 149 11.26 8.24 -8.72
N LEU A 150 11.73 7.48 -7.72
CA LEU A 150 11.08 7.39 -6.42
C LEU A 150 11.09 8.74 -5.68
N LEU A 151 12.20 9.50 -5.71
CA LEU A 151 12.26 10.83 -5.08
C LEU A 151 11.34 11.85 -5.75
N LYS A 152 11.16 11.79 -7.09
CA LYS A 152 10.18 12.62 -7.79
C LYS A 152 8.76 12.33 -7.33
N TRP A 153 8.42 11.05 -7.21
CA TRP A 153 7.12 10.62 -6.69
C TRP A 153 6.94 11.07 -5.23
N GLU A 154 7.94 10.83 -4.38
CA GLU A 154 7.93 11.19 -2.96
C GLU A 154 7.69 12.69 -2.77
N LYS A 155 8.35 13.54 -3.56
CA LYS A 155 8.12 14.99 -3.58
C LYS A 155 6.65 15.32 -3.89
N MET A 156 6.07 14.70 -4.91
CA MET A 156 4.68 14.95 -5.29
C MET A 156 3.71 14.50 -4.19
N ASP A 157 3.95 13.34 -3.59
CA ASP A 157 3.16 12.86 -2.45
C ASP A 157 3.30 13.81 -1.26
N PHE A 158 4.52 14.24 -0.91
CA PHE A 158 4.75 15.19 0.18
C PHE A 158 4.01 16.51 -0.03
N ILE A 159 4.02 17.07 -1.24
CA ILE A 159 3.29 18.30 -1.57
C ILE A 159 1.79 18.08 -1.40
N TYR A 160 1.26 16.97 -1.92
CA TYR A 160 -0.15 16.63 -1.79
C TYR A 160 -0.59 16.46 -0.33
N GLN A 161 0.14 15.66 0.46
CA GLN A 161 -0.14 15.47 1.89
C GLN A 161 -0.01 16.78 2.69
N SER A 162 0.96 17.62 2.34
CA SER A 162 1.12 18.94 2.97
C SER A 162 -0.06 19.87 2.66
N ALA A 163 -0.58 19.82 1.43
CA ALA A 163 -1.76 20.58 1.02
C ALA A 163 -3.02 20.11 1.76
N LEU A 164 -3.27 18.79 1.81
CA LEU A 164 -4.36 18.21 2.60
C LEU A 164 -4.29 18.62 4.07
N LYS A 165 -3.11 18.50 4.69
CA LYS A 165 -2.92 18.87 6.10
C LYS A 165 -3.17 20.36 6.35
N SER A 166 -2.78 21.22 5.41
CA SER A 166 -2.96 22.68 5.54
C SER A 166 -4.40 23.12 5.34
N ALA A 167 -5.14 22.39 4.50
CA ALA A 167 -6.55 22.65 4.19
C ALA A 167 -7.51 22.32 5.34
N GLY A 168 -7.19 21.29 6.14
CA GLY A 168 -8.07 20.80 7.20
C GLY A 168 -9.34 20.15 6.66
N ASP A 169 -10.35 19.99 7.51
CA ASP A 169 -11.54 19.18 7.20
C ASP A 169 -12.53 19.85 6.23
N ASN A 170 -12.51 21.19 6.14
CA ASN A 170 -13.47 21.98 5.34
C ASN A 170 -12.76 23.09 4.55
N PRO A 171 -11.99 22.76 3.49
CA PRO A 171 -11.40 23.76 2.61
C PRO A 171 -12.47 24.59 1.91
N ASN A 172 -12.15 25.85 1.62
CA ASN A 172 -12.95 26.63 0.69
C ASN A 172 -12.77 26.12 -0.75
N GLU A 173 -13.65 26.53 -1.65
CA GLU A 173 -13.67 26.08 -3.05
C GLU A 173 -12.33 26.29 -3.78
N ALA A 174 -11.66 27.43 -3.56
CA ALA A 174 -10.38 27.72 -4.18
C ALA A 174 -9.25 26.81 -3.65
N THR A 175 -9.24 26.54 -2.34
CA THR A 175 -8.31 25.60 -1.72
C THR A 175 -8.55 24.18 -2.21
N GLN A 176 -9.82 23.76 -2.32
CA GLN A 176 -10.16 22.44 -2.86
C GLN A 176 -9.71 22.30 -4.32
N ALA A 177 -9.98 23.29 -5.16
CA ALA A 177 -9.54 23.28 -6.56
C ALA A 177 -8.01 23.15 -6.70
N ALA A 178 -7.24 23.82 -5.84
CA ALA A 178 -5.78 23.69 -5.83
C ALA A 178 -5.31 22.30 -5.39
N ILE A 179 -5.98 21.67 -4.41
CA ILE A 179 -5.69 20.29 -4.00
C ILE A 179 -5.98 19.32 -5.14
N ASP A 180 -7.09 19.50 -5.85
CA ASP A 180 -7.48 18.65 -6.97
C ASP A 180 -6.46 18.75 -8.13
N GLU A 181 -5.95 19.95 -8.41
CA GLU A 181 -4.88 20.15 -9.41
C GLU A 181 -3.57 19.44 -9.01
N ILE A 182 -3.20 19.51 -7.72
CA ILE A 182 -2.03 18.79 -7.19
C ILE A 182 -2.25 17.27 -7.30
N ALA A 183 -3.46 16.79 -6.96
CA ALA A 183 -3.82 15.39 -7.04
C ALA A 183 -3.73 14.87 -8.49
N GLU A 184 -4.28 15.61 -9.46
CA GLU A 184 -4.20 15.26 -10.88
C GLU A 184 -2.75 15.22 -11.36
N THR A 185 -1.93 16.20 -10.93
CA THR A 185 -0.50 16.23 -11.27
C THR A 185 0.24 15.03 -10.68
N LYS A 186 -0.04 14.69 -9.41
CA LYS A 186 0.54 13.52 -8.74
C LYS A 186 0.16 12.23 -9.45
N GLU A 187 -1.11 12.06 -9.83
CA GLU A 187 -1.59 10.88 -10.55
C GLU A 187 -0.89 10.73 -11.91
N LYS A 188 -0.73 11.83 -12.66
CA LYS A 188 0.04 11.80 -13.92
C LYS A 188 1.48 11.34 -13.70
N VAL A 189 2.16 11.85 -12.67
CA VAL A 189 3.52 11.42 -12.31
C VAL A 189 3.56 9.94 -11.95
N GLU A 190 2.63 9.45 -11.15
CA GLU A 190 2.53 8.03 -10.80
C GLU A 190 2.36 7.13 -12.02
N LEU A 191 1.50 7.53 -12.96
CA LEU A 191 1.30 6.82 -14.22
C LEU A 191 2.57 6.82 -15.07
N GLU A 192 3.25 7.96 -15.24
CA GLU A 192 4.47 8.03 -16.04
C GLU A 192 5.59 7.14 -15.49
N LEU A 193 5.77 7.13 -14.16
CA LEU A 193 6.83 6.35 -13.52
C LEU A 193 6.60 4.84 -13.60
N GLN A 194 5.34 4.40 -13.69
CA GLN A 194 4.97 2.99 -13.80
C GLN A 194 4.92 2.49 -15.26
N LYS A 195 5.08 3.34 -16.26
CA LYS A 195 5.02 2.93 -17.69
C LYS A 195 6.20 2.11 -18.16
N SER A 196 7.30 2.08 -17.40
CA SER A 196 8.54 1.44 -17.85
C SER A 196 8.36 -0.06 -18.09
N GLN A 197 8.47 -0.49 -19.34
CA GLN A 197 8.37 -1.90 -19.75
C GLN A 197 9.72 -2.64 -19.72
N PHE A 198 10.77 -2.04 -19.13
CA PHE A 198 12.08 -2.69 -19.05
C PHE A 198 12.02 -3.90 -18.11
N PRO A 199 12.38 -5.12 -18.56
CA PRO A 199 12.35 -6.30 -17.71
C PRO A 199 13.30 -6.19 -16.52
N LEU A 200 12.87 -6.67 -15.34
CA LEU A 200 13.72 -6.71 -14.15
C LEU A 200 14.76 -7.84 -14.22
N PHE A 201 14.40 -8.97 -14.82
CA PHE A 201 15.19 -10.21 -14.77
C PHE A 201 16.29 -10.32 -15.83
N ASP A 202 16.30 -9.45 -16.83
CA ASP A 202 17.35 -9.45 -17.86
C ASP A 202 18.67 -8.81 -17.37
N ASN A 203 18.66 -8.12 -16.22
CA ASN A 203 19.82 -7.44 -15.64
C ASN A 203 20.50 -8.22 -14.48
N ILE A 204 20.22 -9.52 -14.30
CA ILE A 204 20.89 -10.31 -13.25
C ILE A 204 22.34 -10.70 -13.65
N ASN A 205 22.77 -10.42 -14.89
CA ASN A 205 24.05 -10.87 -15.42
C ASN A 205 25.04 -9.77 -15.86
N ASP A 206 24.81 -8.49 -15.55
CA ASP A 206 25.80 -7.40 -15.81
C ASP A 206 26.28 -6.72 -14.52
#